data_AF-A0A550D1V6-F1
#
_entry.id   AF-A0A550D1V6-F1
#
_cell.length_a   1.000
_cell.length_b   1.000
_cell.length_c   1.000
_cell.angle_alpha   90.00
_cell.angle_beta   90.00
_cell.angle_gamma   90.00
#
_symmetry.space_group_name_H-M   'P 1'
#
loop_
_entity.id
_entity.type
_entity.pdbx_description
1 polymer ?
#
loop_
_entity_poly.entity_id
_entity_poly.type
_entity_poly.pdbx_seq_one_letter_code
_entity_poly.pdbx_strand_id
1 'polypeptide(L)'
;MSSYDLGWKSIIAATSDMISKAVKPTNYLVSIGLDKNYEINQAEDIIRGISDAIHYYEGRYVGGDLNDSTCDGWIDVFVEGKVMCNIKNEIGEGDYVLLSDYIGYTTNIFLSYLNNFKIPILPKSIIKVKHPIVNKALLYFFKKYCNYIKYSTDISDGLIISLYNIVENFNFGIKINDIPIDDSVMNVLRNHNISESDIIKYSGEEFIPILILDKYSPLELILNDLKLLG
;
A
#
# COMPACT_ATOMS: atom_id res chain seq x y z
N MET A 1 17.02 5.58 -3.82
CA MET A 1 16.41 5.13 -2.55
C MET A 1 17.56 4.71 -1.66
N SER A 2 17.55 5.04 -0.37
CA SER A 2 18.65 4.64 0.53
C SER A 2 18.51 3.17 0.95
N SER A 3 19.58 2.57 1.48
CA SER A 3 19.53 1.23 2.08
C SER A 3 18.57 1.17 3.28
N TYR A 4 18.49 2.26 4.05
CA TYR A 4 17.48 2.42 5.09
C TYR A 4 16.04 2.42 4.55
N ASP A 5 15.79 3.15 3.47
CA ASP A 5 14.48 3.17 2.81
C ASP A 5 14.08 1.80 2.25
N LEU A 6 15.05 1.00 1.76
CA LEU A 6 14.81 -0.37 1.31
C LEU A 6 14.31 -1.26 2.46
N GLY A 7 15.00 -1.22 3.60
CA GLY A 7 14.60 -1.95 4.80
C GLY A 7 13.27 -1.48 5.39
N TRP A 8 13.01 -0.18 5.35
CA TRP A 8 11.70 0.35 5.75
C TRP A 8 10.59 -0.16 4.83
N LYS A 9 10.75 0.05 3.52
CA LYS A 9 9.73 -0.27 2.52
C LYS A 9 9.38 -1.77 2.49
N SER A 10 10.33 -2.67 2.73
CA SER A 10 10.05 -4.12 2.80
C SER A 10 9.04 -4.46 3.91
N ILE A 11 9.16 -3.82 5.08
CA ILE A 11 8.20 -3.99 6.18
C ILE A 11 6.84 -3.39 5.83
N ILE A 12 6.82 -2.24 5.15
CA ILE A 12 5.57 -1.60 4.72
C ILE A 12 4.81 -2.47 3.74
N ALA A 13 5.50 -3.05 2.76
CA ALA A 13 4.89 -3.89 1.73
C ALA A 13 4.14 -5.08 2.35
N ALA A 14 4.73 -5.78 3.33
CA ALA A 14 4.03 -6.85 4.04
C ALA A 14 2.96 -6.33 5.02
N THR A 15 3.17 -5.15 5.60
CA THR A 15 2.25 -4.57 6.59
C THR A 15 0.98 -3.99 5.95
N SER A 16 1.05 -3.50 4.70
CA SER A 16 -0.11 -2.99 3.97
C SER A 16 -1.16 -4.08 3.76
N ASP A 17 -0.73 -5.29 3.41
CA ASP A 17 -1.58 -6.48 3.33
C ASP A 17 -2.31 -6.73 4.66
N MET A 18 -1.58 -6.71 5.77
CA MET A 18 -2.15 -6.96 7.10
C MET A 18 -3.20 -5.90 7.48
N ILE A 19 -2.84 -4.62 7.35
CA ILE A 19 -3.75 -3.53 7.71
C ILE A 19 -4.97 -3.51 6.79
N SER A 20 -4.79 -3.75 5.48
CA SER A 20 -5.91 -3.80 4.53
C SER A 20 -6.89 -4.93 4.85
N LYS A 21 -6.44 -6.02 5.49
CA LYS A 21 -7.29 -7.12 5.97
C LYS A 21 -7.75 -6.96 7.42
N ALA A 22 -7.66 -5.76 7.99
CA ALA A 22 -8.01 -5.45 9.37
C ALA A 22 -7.26 -6.29 10.41
N VAL A 23 -6.00 -6.63 10.13
CA VAL A 23 -5.12 -7.35 11.04
C VAL A 23 -4.09 -6.38 11.60
N LYS A 24 -4.05 -6.23 12.94
CA LYS A 24 -2.98 -5.48 13.60
C LYS A 24 -1.72 -6.34 13.57
N PRO A 25 -0.64 -5.96 12.87
CA PRO A 25 0.60 -6.73 12.87
C PRO A 25 1.19 -6.77 14.28
N THR A 26 1.78 -7.88 14.67
CA THR A 26 2.37 -8.06 16.01
C THR A 26 3.78 -8.62 15.98
N ASN A 27 4.05 -9.59 15.12
CA ASN A 27 5.35 -10.25 15.05
C ASN A 27 5.83 -10.33 13.60
N TYR A 28 7.12 -10.07 13.42
CA TYR A 28 7.79 -10.03 12.13
C TYR A 28 8.98 -10.98 12.15
N LEU A 29 9.12 -11.80 11.10
CA LEU A 29 10.37 -12.46 10.78
C LEU A 29 10.91 -11.88 9.48
N VAL A 30 12.22 -11.62 9.45
CA VAL A 30 12.86 -11.02 8.28
C VAL A 30 14.09 -11.81 7.91
N SER A 31 14.08 -12.36 6.70
CA SER A 31 15.21 -13.05 6.11
C SER A 31 15.85 -12.16 5.06
N ILE A 32 17.18 -12.07 5.06
CA ILE A 32 17.92 -11.18 4.16
C ILE A 32 18.98 -11.99 3.43
N GLY A 33 19.05 -11.84 2.11
CA GLY A 33 20.18 -12.27 1.30
C GLY A 33 20.96 -11.06 0.82
N LEU A 34 22.25 -10.98 1.10
CA LEU A 34 23.13 -9.91 0.62
C LEU A 34 24.32 -10.51 -0.11
N ASP A 35 24.78 -9.85 -1.17
CA ASP A 35 26.06 -10.20 -1.79
C ASP A 35 27.21 -9.97 -0.79
N LYS A 36 28.19 -10.86 -0.77
CA LYS A 36 29.36 -10.76 0.12
C LYS A 36 30.16 -9.45 0.01
N ASN A 37 30.04 -8.72 -1.11
CA ASN A 37 30.69 -7.43 -1.32
C ASN A 37 29.80 -6.24 -0.92
N TYR A 38 28.59 -6.49 -0.41
CA TYR A 38 27.70 -5.45 0.08
C TYR A 38 28.35 -4.73 1.27
N GLU A 39 28.35 -3.39 1.23
CA GLU A 39 29.03 -2.61 2.26
C GLU A 39 28.35 -2.80 3.61
N ILE A 40 29.14 -3.01 4.67
CA ILE A 40 28.61 -3.27 6.01
C ILE A 40 27.71 -2.14 6.52
N ASN A 41 28.06 -0.88 6.26
CA ASN A 41 27.24 0.28 6.63
C ASN A 41 25.90 0.28 5.91
N GLN A 42 25.85 -0.17 4.65
CA GLN A 42 24.61 -0.28 3.90
C GLN A 42 23.73 -1.42 4.44
N ALA A 43 24.34 -2.55 4.83
CA ALA A 43 23.63 -3.65 5.48
C ALA A 43 23.04 -3.23 6.84
N GLU A 44 23.81 -2.51 7.66
CA GLU A 44 23.34 -1.92 8.92
C GLU A 44 22.19 -0.94 8.70
N ASP A 45 22.25 -0.12 7.65
CA ASP A 45 21.18 0.79 7.28
C ASP A 45 19.88 0.05 6.93
N ILE A 46 19.94 -1.06 6.18
CA ILE A 46 18.77 -1.92 5.90
C ILE A 46 18.15 -2.41 7.21
N ILE A 47 18.98 -2.97 8.10
CA ILE A 47 18.51 -3.51 9.39
C ILE A 47 17.89 -2.39 10.25
N ARG A 48 18.47 -1.18 10.24
CA ARG A 48 17.90 -0.03 10.93
C ARG A 48 16.54 0.36 10.36
N GLY A 49 16.39 0.39 9.03
CA GLY A 49 15.11 0.66 8.37
C GLY A 49 14.03 -0.36 8.72
N ILE A 50 14.40 -1.64 8.75
CA ILE A 50 13.52 -2.74 9.20
C ILE A 50 13.09 -2.52 10.66
N SER A 51 14.05 -2.30 11.55
CA SER A 51 13.81 -2.13 12.99
C SER A 51 12.87 -0.95 13.26
N ASP A 52 13.14 0.19 12.64
CA ASP A 52 12.36 1.41 12.84
C ASP A 52 10.94 1.27 12.27
N ALA A 53 10.77 0.59 11.14
CA ALA A 53 9.45 0.30 10.58
C ALA A 53 8.65 -0.64 11.50
N ILE A 54 9.24 -1.75 11.97
CA ILE A 54 8.58 -2.68 12.90
C ILE A 54 8.16 -1.93 14.18
N HIS A 55 9.05 -1.10 14.72
CA HIS A 55 8.77 -0.28 15.90
C HIS A 55 7.61 0.70 15.64
N TYR A 56 7.60 1.35 14.48
CA TYR A 56 6.53 2.27 14.08
C TYR A 56 5.15 1.59 14.13
N TYR A 57 5.03 0.34 13.69
CA TYR A 57 3.77 -0.43 13.75
C TYR A 57 3.50 -1.13 15.09
N GLU A 58 4.28 -0.83 16.13
CA GLU A 58 4.18 -1.46 17.46
C GLU A 58 4.36 -2.99 17.41
N GLY A 59 5.09 -3.47 16.41
CA GLY A 59 5.42 -4.88 16.21
C GLY A 59 6.66 -5.31 16.97
N ARG A 60 6.97 -6.61 16.88
CA ARG A 60 8.17 -7.23 17.44
C ARG A 60 8.91 -7.97 16.35
N TYR A 61 10.22 -7.76 16.25
CA TYR A 61 11.10 -8.64 15.50
C TYR A 61 11.31 -9.92 16.32
N VAL A 62 10.90 -11.07 15.80
CA VAL A 62 10.94 -12.35 16.54
C VAL A 62 11.92 -13.36 15.95
N GLY A 63 12.60 -13.03 14.85
CA GLY A 63 13.62 -13.86 14.25
C GLY A 63 13.77 -13.62 12.75
N GLY A 64 14.55 -14.48 12.10
CA GLY A 64 14.89 -14.33 10.70
C GLY A 64 16.15 -15.11 10.34
N ASP A 65 16.63 -14.91 9.13
CA ASP A 65 17.85 -15.53 8.64
C ASP A 65 18.71 -14.54 7.84
N LEU A 66 20.02 -14.78 7.77
CA LEU A 66 20.95 -14.00 6.98
C LEU A 66 21.76 -14.94 6.08
N ASN A 67 21.68 -14.70 4.77
CA ASN A 67 22.29 -15.55 3.76
C ASN A 67 23.18 -14.76 2.80
N ASP A 68 24.15 -15.45 2.22
CA ASP A 68 24.90 -14.95 1.06
C ASP A 68 24.01 -15.03 -0.19
N SER A 69 24.04 -14.00 -1.02
CA SER A 69 23.39 -13.99 -2.33
C SER A 69 24.43 -13.85 -3.43
N THR A 70 24.42 -14.74 -4.41
CA THR A 70 25.41 -14.76 -5.50
C THR A 70 25.15 -13.73 -6.60
N CYS A 71 24.02 -13.03 -6.55
CA CYS A 71 23.59 -12.08 -7.57
C CYS A 71 22.87 -10.89 -6.94
N ASP A 72 21.55 -10.89 -6.95
CA ASP A 72 20.73 -9.79 -6.42
C ASP A 72 20.39 -10.06 -4.95
N GLY A 73 20.53 -9.04 -4.11
CA GLY A 73 20.09 -9.11 -2.73
C GLY A 73 18.56 -9.22 -2.63
N TRP A 74 18.08 -9.81 -1.54
CA TRP A 74 16.66 -9.97 -1.28
C TRP A 74 16.33 -9.71 0.19
N ILE A 75 15.11 -9.25 0.43
CA ILE A 75 14.52 -9.12 1.78
C ILE A 75 13.17 -9.83 1.71
N ASP A 76 13.04 -10.89 2.51
CA ASP A 76 11.79 -11.63 2.66
C ASP A 76 11.21 -11.32 4.04
N VAL A 77 9.94 -10.94 4.07
CA VAL A 77 9.26 -10.48 5.28
C VAL A 77 8.04 -11.36 5.52
N PHE A 78 8.07 -12.10 6.62
CA PHE A 78 6.89 -12.73 7.18
C PHE A 78 6.33 -11.83 8.28
N VAL A 79 5.01 -11.67 8.29
CA VAL A 79 4.29 -10.94 9.33
C VAL A 79 3.08 -11.75 9.78
N GLU A 80 2.89 -11.82 11.10
CA GLU A 80 1.64 -12.28 11.71
C GLU A 80 1.04 -11.17 12.58
N GLY A 81 -0.25 -11.32 12.88
CA GLY A 81 -0.95 -10.30 13.62
C GLY A 81 -2.28 -10.75 14.19
N LYS A 82 -2.91 -9.83 14.91
CA LYS A 82 -4.21 -10.03 15.55
C LYS A 82 -5.32 -9.49 14.67
N VAL A 83 -6.29 -10.34 14.33
CA VAL A 83 -7.52 -9.93 13.64
C VAL A 83 -8.30 -8.94 14.49
N MET A 84 -8.53 -7.74 13.96
CA MET A 84 -9.30 -6.66 14.61
C MET A 84 -10.75 -6.64 14.15
N CYS A 85 -11.01 -7.08 12.92
CA CYS A 85 -12.32 -7.25 12.32
C CYS A 85 -12.32 -8.50 11.42
N ASN A 86 -13.34 -9.35 11.53
CA ASN A 86 -13.47 -10.53 10.68
C ASN A 86 -14.29 -10.18 9.43
N ILE A 87 -13.60 -9.85 8.35
CA ILE A 87 -14.21 -9.51 7.05
C ILE A 87 -14.65 -10.81 6.37
N LYS A 88 -15.93 -10.91 6.03
CA LYS A 88 -16.53 -12.16 5.55
C LYS A 88 -16.16 -12.54 4.12
N ASN A 89 -15.65 -11.61 3.32
CA ASN A 89 -15.42 -11.79 1.89
C ASN A 89 -16.70 -12.22 1.16
N GLU A 90 -17.79 -11.51 1.43
CA GLU A 90 -19.09 -11.73 0.80
C GLU A 90 -19.57 -10.39 0.24
N ILE A 91 -19.47 -10.20 -1.07
CA ILE A 91 -19.92 -8.98 -1.73
C ILE A 91 -21.26 -9.20 -2.42
N GLY A 92 -22.05 -8.14 -2.55
CA GLY A 92 -23.37 -8.19 -3.18
C GLY A 92 -23.62 -7.04 -4.14
N GLU A 93 -24.67 -7.19 -4.95
CA GLU A 93 -25.10 -6.15 -5.87
C GLU A 93 -25.53 -4.88 -5.11
N GLY A 94 -25.01 -3.74 -5.57
CA GLY A 94 -25.24 -2.41 -5.01
C GLY A 94 -24.23 -1.99 -3.94
N ASP A 95 -23.31 -2.87 -3.53
CA ASP A 95 -22.23 -2.52 -2.60
C ASP A 95 -21.30 -1.45 -3.20
N TYR A 96 -20.68 -0.65 -2.32
CA TYR A 96 -19.84 0.47 -2.71
C TYR A 96 -18.37 0.06 -2.73
N VAL A 97 -17.64 0.42 -3.80
CA VAL A 97 -16.18 0.30 -3.86
C VAL A 97 -15.56 1.65 -3.52
N LEU A 98 -14.62 1.68 -2.57
CA LEU A 98 -13.94 2.89 -2.11
C LEU A 98 -12.42 2.69 -2.05
N LEU A 99 -11.69 3.79 -2.25
CA LEU A 99 -10.28 3.90 -1.84
C LEU A 99 -10.20 4.66 -0.52
N SER A 100 -9.23 4.30 0.30
CA SER A 100 -9.04 4.91 1.63
C SER A 100 -8.20 6.18 1.66
N ASP A 101 -7.44 6.48 0.60
CA ASP A 101 -6.62 7.69 0.42
C ASP A 101 -6.48 7.95 -1.10
N TYR A 102 -5.90 9.08 -1.47
CA TYR A 102 -5.57 9.48 -2.84
C TYR A 102 -4.41 8.69 -3.42
N ILE A 103 -4.48 8.39 -4.72
CA ILE A 103 -3.44 7.70 -5.49
C ILE A 103 -2.69 8.63 -6.46
N GLY A 104 -1.71 8.08 -7.16
CA GLY A 104 -1.02 8.67 -8.30
C GLY A 104 0.42 9.10 -7.99
N TYR A 105 0.86 9.02 -6.73
CA TYR A 105 2.20 9.42 -6.33
C TYR A 105 3.27 8.52 -6.94
N THR A 106 3.06 7.22 -6.92
CA THR A 106 3.99 6.25 -7.50
C THR A 106 3.98 6.37 -9.03
N THR A 107 2.80 6.54 -9.63
CA THR A 107 2.63 6.84 -11.06
C THR A 107 3.43 8.07 -11.47
N ASN A 108 3.42 9.16 -10.70
CA ASN A 108 4.20 10.36 -11.04
C ASN A 108 5.69 10.06 -11.18
N ILE A 109 6.26 9.26 -10.27
CA ILE A 109 7.65 8.81 -10.37
C ILE A 109 7.86 7.90 -11.58
N PHE A 110 7.01 6.90 -11.75
CA PHE A 110 7.13 5.90 -12.79
C PHE A 110 7.04 6.52 -14.20
N LEU A 111 6.05 7.37 -14.44
CA LEU A 111 5.88 8.06 -15.71
C LEU A 111 7.00 9.09 -15.94
N SER A 112 7.47 9.77 -14.90
CA SER A 112 8.65 10.62 -15.02
C SER A 112 9.87 9.80 -15.48
N TYR A 113 10.13 8.65 -14.85
CA TYR A 113 11.20 7.73 -15.25
C TYR A 113 11.07 7.28 -16.71
N LEU A 114 9.90 6.80 -17.14
CA LEU A 114 9.65 6.41 -18.53
C LEU A 114 9.84 7.56 -19.53
N ASN A 115 9.66 8.80 -19.08
CA ASN A 115 9.86 10.01 -19.89
C ASN A 115 11.27 10.62 -19.69
N ASN A 116 12.26 9.83 -19.27
CA ASN A 116 13.63 10.29 -19.00
C ASN A 116 13.69 11.49 -18.05
N PHE A 117 12.86 11.46 -17.01
CA PHE A 117 12.73 12.48 -15.97
C PHE A 117 12.33 13.88 -16.47
N LYS A 118 11.67 13.98 -17.64
CA LYS A 118 11.17 15.25 -18.19
C LYS A 118 9.89 15.75 -17.52
N ILE A 119 9.17 14.87 -16.83
CA ILE A 119 7.97 15.21 -16.07
C ILE A 119 8.41 15.58 -14.66
N PRO A 120 8.01 16.74 -14.12
CA PRO A 120 8.32 17.12 -12.75
C PRO A 120 7.89 16.06 -11.74
N ILE A 121 8.79 15.74 -10.82
CA ILE A 121 8.50 14.85 -9.71
C ILE A 121 8.09 15.70 -8.51
N LEU A 122 6.93 15.40 -7.94
CA LEU A 122 6.47 16.08 -6.74
C LEU A 122 7.27 15.60 -5.51
N PRO A 123 7.61 16.49 -4.56
CA PRO A 123 8.27 16.09 -3.33
C PRO A 123 7.53 15.00 -2.55
N LYS A 124 6.18 15.08 -2.51
CA LYS A 124 5.32 14.08 -1.87
C LYS A 124 5.43 12.71 -2.55
N SER A 125 5.55 12.67 -3.88
CA SER A 125 5.77 11.44 -4.65
C SER A 125 7.09 10.76 -4.32
N ILE A 126 8.16 11.54 -4.13
CA ILE A 126 9.47 10.99 -3.72
C ILE A 126 9.35 10.28 -2.37
N ILE A 127 8.65 10.90 -1.42
CA ILE A 127 8.47 10.35 -0.08
C ILE A 127 7.61 9.08 -0.14
N LYS A 128 6.47 9.12 -0.84
CA LYS A 128 5.58 7.95 -0.98
C LYS A 128 6.27 6.74 -1.61
N VAL A 129 7.19 6.93 -2.57
CA VAL A 129 7.94 5.82 -3.19
C VAL A 129 9.11 5.33 -2.33
N LYS A 130 9.89 6.24 -1.73
CA LYS A 130 11.09 5.86 -0.96
C LYS A 130 10.72 5.35 0.44
N HIS A 131 9.78 6.01 1.10
CA HIS A 131 9.48 5.81 2.50
C HIS A 131 7.96 5.79 2.72
N PRO A 132 7.25 4.79 2.14
CA PRO A 132 5.79 4.71 2.25
C PRO A 132 5.35 4.50 3.70
N ILE A 133 4.13 4.93 4.01
CA ILE A 133 3.51 4.73 5.32
C ILE A 133 2.06 4.34 5.10
N VAL A 134 1.64 3.24 5.72
CA VAL A 134 0.24 2.83 5.81
C VAL A 134 -0.32 3.40 7.11
N ASN A 135 -1.42 4.12 7.04
CA ASN A 135 -1.97 4.78 8.22
C ASN A 135 -2.50 3.75 9.23
N LYS A 136 -1.83 3.62 10.39
CA LYS A 136 -2.22 2.72 11.49
C LYS A 136 -3.64 2.96 12.01
N ALA A 137 -4.16 4.19 11.86
CA ALA A 137 -5.51 4.55 12.27
C ALA A 137 -6.60 3.79 11.48
N LEU A 138 -6.26 3.26 10.30
CA LEU A 138 -7.13 2.37 9.53
C LEU A 138 -7.57 1.16 10.35
N LEU A 139 -6.75 0.63 11.25
CA LEU A 139 -7.14 -0.49 12.12
C LEU A 139 -8.34 -0.14 13.03
N TYR A 140 -8.41 1.10 13.51
CA TYR A 140 -9.56 1.58 14.29
C TYR A 140 -10.78 1.82 13.41
N PHE A 141 -10.57 2.32 12.19
CA PHE A 141 -11.62 2.47 11.19
C PHE A 141 -12.25 1.11 10.84
N PHE A 142 -11.43 0.10 10.52
CA PHE A 142 -11.89 -1.27 10.27
C PHE A 142 -12.67 -1.83 11.45
N LYS A 143 -12.19 -1.61 12.67
CA LYS A 143 -12.91 -2.06 13.87
C LYS A 143 -14.26 -1.36 14.03
N LYS A 144 -14.31 -0.04 13.81
CA LYS A 144 -15.53 0.79 13.95
C LYS A 144 -16.60 0.38 12.94
N TYR A 145 -16.21 0.13 11.70
CA TYR A 145 -17.12 -0.16 10.58
C TYR A 145 -17.13 -1.63 10.17
N CYS A 146 -16.67 -2.53 11.05
CA CYS A 146 -16.46 -3.95 10.73
C CYS A 146 -17.69 -4.63 10.10
N ASN A 147 -18.89 -4.33 10.62
CA ASN A 147 -20.13 -4.93 10.14
C ASN A 147 -20.53 -4.46 8.72
N TYR A 148 -19.94 -3.37 8.25
CA TYR A 148 -20.21 -2.76 6.95
C TYR A 148 -19.17 -3.12 5.90
N ILE A 149 -17.97 -3.55 6.30
CA ILE A 149 -16.90 -3.90 5.37
C ILE A 149 -17.08 -5.36 4.92
N LYS A 150 -17.35 -5.54 3.63
CA LYS A 150 -17.63 -6.84 3.01
C LYS A 150 -16.38 -7.52 2.47
N TYR A 151 -15.48 -6.72 1.93
CA TYR A 151 -14.20 -7.14 1.38
C TYR A 151 -13.22 -5.97 1.47
N SER A 152 -11.93 -6.28 1.52
CA SER A 152 -10.88 -5.29 1.42
C SER A 152 -9.59 -5.92 0.90
N THR A 153 -8.75 -5.13 0.25
CA THR A 153 -7.41 -5.50 -0.23
C THR A 153 -6.59 -4.22 -0.35
N ASP A 154 -5.28 -4.27 -0.53
CA ASP A 154 -4.47 -3.09 -0.84
C ASP A 154 -4.18 -2.95 -2.34
N ILE A 155 -3.57 -1.81 -2.71
CA ILE A 155 -3.05 -1.53 -4.05
C ILE A 155 -1.52 -1.73 -4.02
N SER A 156 -1.09 -2.97 -4.24
CA SER A 156 0.32 -3.37 -4.33
C SER A 156 0.76 -3.53 -5.79
N ASP A 157 0.07 -4.35 -6.57
CA ASP A 157 0.44 -4.60 -7.99
C ASP A 157 -0.09 -3.54 -8.95
N GLY A 158 -1.17 -2.85 -8.57
CA GLY A 158 -1.87 -1.92 -9.44
C GLY A 158 -3.36 -1.81 -9.13
N LEU A 159 -3.96 -0.63 -9.26
CA LEU A 159 -5.40 -0.47 -9.05
C LEU A 159 -6.21 -1.35 -10.01
N ILE A 160 -5.90 -1.35 -11.31
CA ILE A 160 -6.62 -2.16 -12.30
C ILE A 160 -6.51 -3.65 -11.96
N ILE A 161 -5.31 -4.11 -11.59
CA ILE A 161 -5.07 -5.53 -11.26
C ILE A 161 -5.89 -5.92 -10.03
N SER A 162 -5.88 -5.08 -9.00
CA SER A 162 -6.64 -5.32 -7.77
C SER A 162 -8.15 -5.34 -8.02
N LEU A 163 -8.67 -4.39 -8.81
CA LEU A 163 -10.08 -4.36 -9.21
C LEU A 163 -10.46 -5.56 -10.09
N TYR A 164 -9.59 -5.95 -11.02
CA TYR A 164 -9.79 -7.12 -11.87
C TYR A 164 -9.85 -8.40 -11.04
N ASN A 165 -8.94 -8.58 -10.07
CA ASN A 165 -8.96 -9.71 -9.15
C ASN A 165 -10.27 -9.76 -8.34
N ILE A 166 -10.81 -8.62 -7.93
CA ILE A 166 -12.13 -8.56 -7.28
C ILE A 166 -13.23 -9.05 -8.23
N VAL A 167 -13.25 -8.55 -9.47
CA VAL A 167 -14.24 -8.96 -10.49
C VAL A 167 -14.19 -10.47 -10.73
N GLU A 168 -12.99 -11.02 -10.93
CA GLU A 168 -12.80 -12.47 -11.18
C GLU A 168 -13.19 -13.32 -9.96
N ASN A 169 -12.78 -12.92 -8.75
CA ASN A 169 -13.02 -13.71 -7.54
C ASN A 169 -14.50 -13.75 -7.14
N PHE A 170 -15.25 -12.70 -7.41
CA PHE A 170 -16.64 -12.56 -6.95
C PHE A 170 -17.68 -12.59 -8.08
N ASN A 171 -17.25 -12.51 -9.34
CA ASN A 171 -18.12 -12.49 -10.52
C ASN A 171 -19.14 -11.33 -10.52
N PHE A 172 -18.71 -10.14 -10.07
CA PHE A 172 -19.47 -8.89 -10.14
C PHE A 172 -18.72 -7.85 -10.96
N GLY A 173 -19.43 -7.08 -11.79
CA GLY A 173 -18.86 -5.91 -12.46
C GLY A 173 -18.68 -4.73 -11.50
N ILE A 174 -17.63 -3.94 -11.70
CA ILE A 174 -17.37 -2.71 -10.93
C ILE A 174 -17.66 -1.50 -11.80
N LYS A 175 -18.59 -0.64 -11.38
CA LYS A 175 -18.83 0.66 -12.00
C LYS A 175 -18.00 1.72 -11.27
N ILE A 176 -17.00 2.26 -11.95
CA ILE A 176 -16.18 3.35 -11.43
C ILE A 176 -16.82 4.69 -11.83
N ASN A 177 -17.18 5.50 -10.84
CA ASN A 177 -17.74 6.84 -11.08
C ASN A 177 -16.66 7.93 -11.01
N ASP A 178 -15.72 7.77 -10.09
CA ASP A 178 -14.61 8.69 -9.83
C ASP A 178 -13.47 7.91 -9.18
N ILE A 179 -12.24 8.42 -9.30
CA ILE A 179 -11.06 7.84 -8.65
C ILE A 179 -10.31 8.97 -7.96
N PRO A 180 -10.06 8.86 -6.64
CA PRO A 180 -9.39 9.90 -5.89
C PRO A 180 -7.90 9.94 -6.26
N ILE A 181 -7.55 10.73 -7.27
CA ILE A 181 -6.18 11.05 -7.64
C ILE A 181 -5.83 12.39 -7.00
N ASP A 182 -4.65 12.50 -6.41
CA ASP A 182 -4.22 13.77 -5.82
C ASP A 182 -4.15 14.87 -6.90
N ASP A 183 -4.79 16.02 -6.64
CA ASP A 183 -4.90 17.10 -7.61
C ASP A 183 -3.53 17.62 -8.08
N SER A 184 -2.53 17.63 -7.20
CA SER A 184 -1.19 18.10 -7.57
C SER A 184 -0.52 17.11 -8.54
N VAL A 185 -0.73 15.81 -8.35
CA VAL A 185 -0.29 14.77 -9.28
C VAL A 185 -1.02 14.92 -10.61
N MET A 186 -2.36 15.00 -10.57
CA MET A 186 -3.19 15.10 -11.76
C MET A 186 -2.82 16.33 -12.60
N ASN A 187 -2.60 17.48 -11.97
CA ASN A 187 -2.21 18.71 -12.65
C ASN A 187 -0.84 18.59 -13.35
N VAL A 188 0.15 18.01 -12.67
CA VAL A 188 1.48 17.79 -13.29
C VAL A 188 1.34 16.87 -14.49
N LEU A 189 0.67 15.73 -14.35
CA LEU A 189 0.58 14.73 -15.42
C LEU A 189 -0.25 15.24 -16.62
N ARG A 190 -1.36 15.95 -16.37
CA ARG A 190 -2.17 16.55 -17.44
C ARG A 190 -1.39 17.57 -18.28
N ASN A 191 -0.50 18.36 -17.67
CA ASN A 191 0.36 19.30 -18.40
C ASN A 191 1.33 18.61 -19.36
N HIS A 192 1.52 17.29 -19.22
CA HIS A 192 2.31 16.45 -20.09
C HIS A 192 1.47 15.51 -20.96
N ASN A 193 0.18 15.84 -21.18
CA ASN A 193 -0.78 15.06 -21.98
C ASN A 193 -1.02 13.63 -21.46
N ILE A 194 -0.81 13.41 -20.16
CA ILE A 194 -1.10 12.13 -19.50
C ILE A 194 -2.53 12.18 -18.96
N SER A 195 -3.30 11.17 -19.31
CA SER A 195 -4.71 11.07 -18.94
C SER A 195 -4.91 10.41 -17.59
N GLU A 196 -6.12 10.52 -17.05
CA GLU A 196 -6.54 9.76 -15.87
C GLU A 196 -6.41 8.24 -16.08
N SER A 197 -6.77 7.75 -17.28
CA SER A 197 -6.62 6.32 -17.60
C SER A 197 -5.19 5.82 -17.54
N ASP A 198 -4.21 6.67 -17.87
CA ASP A 198 -2.80 6.32 -17.70
C ASP A 198 -2.44 6.21 -16.22
N ILE A 199 -2.94 7.11 -15.38
CA ILE A 199 -2.68 7.08 -13.94
C ILE A 199 -3.21 5.80 -13.32
N ILE A 200 -4.44 5.43 -13.65
CA ILE A 200 -5.09 4.20 -13.19
C ILE A 200 -4.28 2.97 -13.62
N LYS A 201 -3.78 2.95 -14.86
CA LYS A 201 -3.01 1.84 -15.42
C LYS A 201 -1.69 1.59 -14.71
N TYR A 202 -1.02 2.63 -14.23
CA TYR A 202 0.33 2.54 -13.65
C TYR A 202 0.38 2.73 -12.12
N SER A 203 -0.78 2.73 -11.45
CA SER A 203 -0.92 2.97 -10.00
C SER A 203 -0.60 1.73 -9.15
N GLY A 204 0.65 1.27 -9.19
CA GLY A 204 1.17 0.20 -8.32
C GLY A 204 1.91 0.75 -7.08
N GLU A 205 2.17 -0.11 -6.10
CA GLU A 205 2.88 0.20 -4.85
C GLU A 205 2.32 1.41 -4.09
N GLU A 206 1.03 1.68 -4.20
CA GLU A 206 0.38 2.78 -3.48
C GLU A 206 0.16 2.42 -2.00
N PHE A 207 0.03 1.10 -1.70
CA PHE A 207 -0.19 0.54 -0.36
C PHE A 207 -1.45 1.10 0.34
N ILE A 208 -2.44 1.48 -0.46
CA ILE A 208 -3.72 2.03 0.00
C ILE A 208 -4.79 0.94 -0.07
N PRO A 209 -5.57 0.73 1.01
CA PRO A 209 -6.72 -0.17 0.96
C PRO A 209 -7.81 0.26 -0.02
N ILE A 210 -8.25 -0.70 -0.85
CA ILE A 210 -9.56 -0.77 -1.50
C ILE A 210 -10.54 -1.44 -0.53
N LEU A 211 -11.72 -0.87 -0.36
CA LEU A 211 -12.79 -1.38 0.50
C LEU A 211 -14.05 -1.61 -0.32
N ILE A 212 -14.74 -2.72 -0.04
CA ILE A 212 -16.12 -2.95 -0.48
C ILE A 212 -17.02 -2.84 0.74
N LEU A 213 -17.96 -1.89 0.69
CA LEU A 213 -18.90 -1.62 1.76
C LEU A 213 -20.30 -2.09 1.40
N ASP A 214 -21.00 -2.61 2.40
CA ASP A 214 -22.42 -2.95 2.32
C ASP A 214 -23.23 -1.75 1.78
N LYS A 215 -24.15 -1.97 0.85
CA LYS A 215 -25.04 -0.92 0.34
C LYS A 215 -25.87 -0.18 1.41
N TYR A 216 -26.06 -0.76 2.59
CA TYR A 216 -26.75 -0.15 3.74
C TYR A 216 -25.80 0.57 4.70
N SER A 217 -24.53 0.74 4.31
CA SER A 217 -23.54 1.46 5.11
C SER A 217 -23.89 2.94 5.26
N PRO A 218 -23.60 3.58 6.40
CA PRO A 218 -23.73 5.02 6.58
C PRO A 218 -22.62 5.76 5.81
N LEU A 219 -22.76 5.80 4.47
CA LEU A 219 -21.69 6.18 3.54
C LEU A 219 -21.12 7.58 3.81
N GLU A 220 -21.97 8.57 4.06
CA GLU A 220 -21.53 9.94 4.33
C GLU A 220 -20.63 10.02 5.59
N LEU A 221 -21.03 9.33 6.66
CA LEU A 221 -20.24 9.26 7.89
C LEU A 221 -18.91 8.54 7.65
N ILE A 222 -18.93 7.42 6.91
CA ILE A 222 -17.73 6.65 6.60
C ILE A 222 -16.75 7.48 5.76
N LEU A 223 -17.23 8.17 4.73
CA LEU A 223 -16.39 9.02 3.88
C LEU A 223 -15.79 10.20 4.66
N ASN A 224 -16.55 10.80 5.57
CA ASN A 224 -16.04 11.87 6.43
C ASN A 224 -14.96 11.35 7.38
N ASP A 225 -15.15 10.18 7.98
CA ASP A 225 -14.14 9.54 8.82
C ASP A 225 -12.87 9.18 8.04
N LEU A 226 -12.98 8.64 6.81
CA LEU A 226 -11.83 8.35 5.96
C LEU A 226 -11.04 9.62 5.63
N LYS A 227 -11.72 10.72 5.24
CA LYS A 227 -11.06 12.01 4.97
C LYS A 227 -10.29 12.57 6.15
N LEU A 228 -10.70 12.26 7.38
CA LEU A 228 -9.99 12.68 8.59
C LEU A 228 -8.72 11.85 8.85
N LEU A 229 -8.59 10.68 8.23
CA LEU A 229 -7.38 9.84 8.33
C LEU A 229 -6.28 10.31 7.37
N GLY A 230 -6.58 11.20 6.43
CA GLY A 230 -5.64 11.65 5.40
C GLY A 230 -6.11 11.20 4.03
#